data_AF-A0A7S3I658-F1
#
_entry.id   AF-A0A7S3I658-F1
#
_cell.length_a   1.000
_cell.length_b   1.000
_cell.length_c   1.000
_cell.angle_alpha   90.00
_cell.angle_beta   90.00
_cell.angle_gamma   90.00
#
_symmetry.space_group_name_H-M   'P 1'
#
loop_
_entity.id
_entity.type
_entity.pdbx_description
1 polymer ?
#
loop_
_entity_poly.entity_id
_entity_poly.type
_entity_poly.pdbx_seq_one_letter_code
_entity_poly.pdbx_strand_id
1 'polypeptide(L)'
;KKYLKSDELVYACQAHMLSQEEEFNEQWFDVFLYYALIGLSNSCVNIRVYSINILTTIASKNADSMIEVAERVSLLAEENFWEVKAQCLEFATTLLTQYRSFSH
;
A
#
# COMPACT_ATOMS: atom_id res chain seq x y z
N LYS A 1 -17.16 -26.11 -5.27
CA LYS A 1 -15.89 -25.45 -4.89
C LYS A 1 -16.22 -24.04 -4.43
N LYS A 2 -16.07 -23.77 -3.13
CA LYS A 2 -16.35 -22.46 -2.52
C LYS A 2 -15.13 -21.60 -2.80
N TYR A 3 -15.17 -20.81 -3.87
CA TYR A 3 -14.10 -19.84 -4.16
C TYR A 3 -13.96 -18.90 -2.96
N LEU A 4 -12.71 -18.53 -2.64
CA LEU A 4 -12.34 -17.70 -1.48
C LEU A 4 -13.30 -16.51 -1.36
N LYS A 5 -14.12 -16.51 -0.31
CA LYS A 5 -15.30 -15.63 -0.18
C LYS A 5 -15.01 -14.24 0.39
N SER A 6 -13.75 -13.91 0.64
CA SER A 6 -13.38 -12.63 1.25
C SER A 6 -12.33 -11.96 0.39
N ASP A 7 -12.71 -10.88 -0.28
CA ASP A 7 -11.78 -10.02 -1.02
C ASP A 7 -10.63 -9.58 -0.10
N GLU A 8 -10.91 -9.38 1.19
CA GLU A 8 -9.91 -9.10 2.23
C GLU A 8 -8.75 -10.10 2.25
N LEU A 9 -9.02 -11.40 2.04
CA LEU A 9 -7.98 -12.41 2.02
C LEU A 9 -7.08 -12.28 0.78
N VAL A 10 -7.63 -11.84 -0.35
CA VAL A 10 -6.85 -11.56 -1.55
C VAL A 10 -5.87 -10.41 -1.28
N TYR A 11 -6.35 -9.32 -0.67
CA TYR A 11 -5.51 -8.18 -0.31
C TYR A 11 -4.45 -8.53 0.74
N ALA A 12 -4.82 -9.30 1.77
CA ALA A 12 -3.88 -9.79 2.78
C ALA A 12 -2.78 -10.67 2.15
N CYS A 13 -3.15 -11.58 1.25
CA CYS A 13 -2.19 -12.41 0.54
C CYS A 13 -1.28 -11.59 -0.37
N GLN A 14 -1.80 -10.60 -1.09
CA GLN A 14 -1.00 -9.71 -1.93
C GLN A 14 0.03 -8.93 -1.10
N ALA A 15 -0.39 -8.32 0.01
CA ALA A 15 0.51 -7.63 0.94
C ALA A 15 1.60 -8.57 1.47
N HIS A 16 1.21 -9.78 1.89
CA HIS A 16 2.17 -10.77 2.38
C HIS A 16 3.15 -11.22 1.29
N MET A 17 2.68 -11.55 0.09
CA MET A 17 3.54 -11.95 -1.02
C MET A 17 4.54 -10.85 -1.36
N LEU A 18 4.07 -9.61 -1.52
CA LEU A 18 4.93 -8.48 -1.84
C LEU A 18 6.00 -8.23 -0.76
N SER A 19 5.67 -8.45 0.52
CA SER A 19 6.64 -8.31 1.62
C SER A 19 7.80 -9.31 1.56
N GLN A 20 7.64 -10.43 0.84
CA GLN A 20 8.68 -11.44 0.68
C GLN A 20 9.53 -11.20 -0.57
N GLU A 21 9.17 -10.24 -1.42
CA GLU A 21 9.93 -9.94 -2.63
C GLU A 21 11.22 -9.18 -2.29
N GLU A 22 12.37 -9.80 -2.59
CA GLU A 22 13.68 -9.20 -2.34
C GLU A 22 14.03 -8.15 -3.41
N GLU A 23 13.69 -8.44 -4.67
CA GLU A 23 13.99 -7.62 -5.85
C GLU A 23 12.74 -6.90 -6.38
N PHE A 24 12.95 -5.71 -6.94
CA PHE A 24 11.86 -4.94 -7.57
C PHE A 24 11.59 -5.45 -8.99
N ASN A 25 10.38 -5.96 -9.24
CA ASN A 25 9.93 -6.42 -10.55
C ASN A 25 8.78 -5.55 -11.06
N GLU A 26 9.09 -4.56 -11.89
CA GLU A 26 8.16 -3.54 -12.38
C GLU A 26 6.80 -4.09 -12.85
N GLN A 27 6.78 -5.19 -13.63
CA GLN A 27 5.53 -5.79 -14.13
C GLN A 27 4.62 -6.32 -13.03
N TRP A 28 5.18 -6.89 -11.96
CA TRP A 28 4.39 -7.40 -10.85
C TRP A 28 3.93 -6.26 -9.94
N PHE A 29 4.80 -5.26 -9.74
CA PHE A 29 4.51 -4.10 -8.92
C PHE A 29 3.36 -3.26 -9.50
N ASP A 30 3.25 -3.12 -10.82
CA ASP A 30 2.10 -2.47 -11.46
C ASP A 30 0.77 -3.17 -11.15
N VAL A 31 0.76 -4.50 -11.09
CA VAL A 31 -0.43 -5.28 -10.74
C VAL A 31 -0.81 -5.04 -9.28
N PHE A 32 0.16 -5.08 -8.36
CA PHE A 32 -0.09 -4.80 -6.94
C PHE A 32 -0.54 -3.35 -6.70
N LEU A 33 0.07 -2.40 -7.41
CA LEU A 33 -0.32 -0.99 -7.39
C LEU A 33 -1.77 -0.82 -7.85
N TYR A 34 -2.14 -1.43 -8.97
CA TYR A 34 -3.51 -1.36 -9.50
C TYR A 34 -4.54 -1.85 -8.49
N TYR A 35 -4.31 -3.01 -7.88
CA TYR A 35 -5.23 -3.56 -6.88
C TYR A 35 -5.27 -2.72 -5.60
N ALA A 36 -4.13 -2.25 -5.11
CA ALA A 36 -4.06 -1.37 -3.96
C ALA A 36 -4.84 -0.07 -4.18
N LEU A 37 -4.69 0.57 -5.35
CA LEU A 37 -5.43 1.78 -5.70
C LEU A 37 -6.94 1.58 -5.72
N ILE A 38 -7.42 0.43 -6.20
CA ILE A 38 -8.86 0.06 -6.11
C ILE A 38 -9.27 -0.15 -4.65
N GLY A 39 -8.42 -0.81 -3.87
CA GLY A 39 -8.70 -1.16 -2.49
C GLY A 39 -8.76 0.03 -1.55
N LEU A 40 -8.08 1.15 -1.86
CA LEU A 40 -8.15 2.40 -1.08
C LEU A 40 -9.57 2.95 -0.96
N SER A 41 -10.44 2.73 -1.95
CA SER A 41 -11.83 3.21 -1.93
C SER A 41 -12.83 2.15 -1.46
N ASN A 42 -12.36 1.00 -0.97
CA ASN A 42 -13.23 -0.08 -0.51
C ASN A 42 -13.91 0.29 0.82
N SER A 43 -15.16 -0.10 1.03
CA SER A 43 -15.87 0.11 2.29
C SER A 43 -15.28 -0.66 3.47
N CYS A 44 -14.63 -1.81 3.20
CA CYS A 44 -13.98 -2.62 4.23
C CYS A 44 -12.67 -1.96 4.69
N VAL A 45 -12.59 -1.67 5.99
CA VAL A 45 -11.41 -1.05 6.63
C VAL A 45 -10.15 -1.88 6.39
N ASN A 46 -10.22 -3.20 6.57
CA ASN A 46 -9.06 -4.08 6.42
C ASN A 46 -8.53 -4.09 4.98
N ILE A 47 -9.40 -4.02 3.97
CA ILE A 47 -8.96 -3.90 2.57
C ILE A 47 -8.18 -2.59 2.36
N ARG A 48 -8.65 -1.47 2.93
CA ARG A 48 -7.91 -0.19 2.87
C ARG A 48 -6.56 -0.29 3.57
N VAL A 49 -6.51 -0.90 4.76
CA VAL A 49 -5.28 -1.13 5.54
C VAL A 49 -4.26 -1.94 4.71
N TYR A 50 -4.66 -3.09 4.16
CA TYR A 50 -3.77 -3.91 3.33
C TYR A 50 -3.35 -3.19 2.05
N SER A 51 -4.23 -2.39 1.47
CA SER A 51 -3.91 -1.58 0.28
C SER A 51 -2.83 -0.54 0.58
N ILE A 52 -2.93 0.18 1.71
CA ILE A 52 -1.90 1.12 2.12
C ILE A 52 -0.59 0.37 2.42
N ASN A 53 -0.65 -0.80 3.05
CA ASN A 53 0.54 -1.62 3.32
C ASN A 53 1.28 -2.05 2.04
N ILE A 54 0.53 -2.45 1.01
CA ILE A 54 1.08 -2.74 -0.33
C ILE A 54 1.81 -1.50 -0.86
N LEU A 55 1.15 -0.33 -0.85
CA LEU A 55 1.75 0.93 -1.31
C LEU A 55 3.01 1.31 -0.53
N THR A 56 3.02 1.10 0.79
CA THR A 56 4.19 1.32 1.64
C THR A 56 5.36 0.43 1.22
N THR A 57 5.08 -0.84 0.92
CA THR A 57 6.10 -1.78 0.46
C THR A 57 6.66 -1.36 -0.89
N ILE A 58 5.80 -0.94 -1.84
CA ILE A 58 6.24 -0.37 -3.12
C ILE A 58 7.08 0.88 -2.91
N ALA A 59 6.64 1.81 -2.06
CA ALA A 59 7.35 3.06 -1.76
C ALA A 59 8.74 2.81 -1.17
N SER A 60 8.94 1.73 -0.41
CA SER A 60 10.24 1.35 0.15
C SER A 60 11.27 0.95 -0.93
N LYS A 61 10.82 0.55 -2.12
CA LYS A 61 11.65 0.10 -3.23
C LYS A 61 11.70 1.11 -4.39
N ASN A 62 10.62 1.85 -4.60
CA ASN A 62 10.47 2.83 -5.68
C ASN A 62 9.63 4.04 -5.21
N ALA A 63 10.24 4.92 -4.41
CA ALA A 63 9.55 6.06 -3.80
C ALA A 63 9.04 7.09 -4.82
N ASP A 64 9.78 7.34 -5.90
CA ASP A 64 9.43 8.34 -6.91
C ASP A 64 8.08 8.04 -7.59
N SER A 65 7.81 6.77 -7.86
CA SER A 65 6.54 6.33 -8.44
C SER A 65 5.33 6.52 -7.50
N MET A 66 5.55 6.72 -6.20
CA MET A 66 4.50 6.76 -5.18
C MET A 66 4.12 8.17 -4.73
N ILE A 67 4.77 9.23 -5.24
CA ILE A 67 4.44 10.63 -4.91
C ILE A 67 3.00 10.96 -5.29
N GLU A 68 2.58 10.58 -6.50
CA GLU A 68 1.23 10.84 -7.01
C GLU A 68 0.16 10.11 -6.19
N VAL A 69 0.55 9.00 -5.56
CA VAL A 69 -0.32 8.21 -4.67
C VAL A 69 -0.39 8.84 -3.27
N ALA A 70 0.62 9.60 -2.85
CA ALA A 70 0.69 10.19 -1.52
C ALA A 70 -0.47 11.16 -1.25
N GLU A 71 -0.90 11.92 -2.25
CA GLU A 71 -2.08 12.78 -2.13
C GLU A 71 -3.33 11.95 -1.79
N ARG A 72 -3.55 10.82 -2.48
CA ARG A 72 -4.69 9.94 -2.23
C ARG A 72 -4.65 9.31 -0.83
N VAL A 73 -3.48 8.88 -0.38
CA VAL A 73 -3.30 8.31 0.97
C VAL A 73 -3.50 9.37 2.05
N SER A 74 -3.14 10.63 1.78
CA SER A 74 -3.33 11.73 2.73
C SER A 74 -4.81 12.00 3.03
N LEU A 75 -5.69 11.87 2.03
CA LEU A 75 -7.13 12.02 2.20
C LEU A 75 -7.73 10.97 3.15
N LEU A 76 -7.13 9.78 3.22
CA LEU A 76 -7.56 8.70 4.12
C LEU A 76 -7.13 8.94 5.57
N ALA A 77 -6.17 9.82 5.83
CA ALA A 77 -5.71 10.13 7.18
C ALA A 77 -6.79 10.87 8.00
N GLU A 78 -7.79 11.46 7.34
CA GLU A 78 -8.92 12.14 7.98
C GLU A 78 -10.03 11.18 8.43
N GLU A 79 -9.99 9.90 8.05
CA GLU A 79 -11.00 8.91 8.45
C GLU A 79 -11.07 8.69 9.98
N ASN A 80 -12.09 8.01 10.49
CA ASN A 80 -12.22 7.72 11.93
C ASN A 80 -11.55 6.40 12.37
N PHE A 81 -10.96 5.64 11.44
CA PHE A 81 -10.35 4.34 11.73
C PHE A 81 -8.87 4.50 12.04
N TRP A 82 -8.45 4.09 13.23
CA TRP A 82 -7.07 4.28 13.68
C TRP A 82 -6.08 3.40 12.91
N GLU A 83 -6.52 2.23 12.44
CA GLU A 83 -5.72 1.29 11.65
C GLU A 83 -5.29 1.93 10.32
N VAL A 84 -6.21 2.63 9.67
CA VAL A 84 -5.95 3.38 8.43
C VAL A 84 -4.97 4.51 8.70
N LYS A 85 -5.18 5.28 9.78
CA LYS A 85 -4.26 6.37 10.16
C LYS A 85 -2.85 5.89 10.44
N ALA A 86 -2.71 4.78 11.17
CA ALA A 86 -1.41 4.19 11.47
C ALA A 86 -0.69 3.78 10.18
N GLN A 87 -1.39 3.16 9.23
CA GLN A 87 -0.83 2.82 7.92
C GLN A 87 -0.49 4.05 7.08
N CYS A 88 -1.31 5.10 7.08
CA CYS A 88 -0.98 6.36 6.40
C CYS A 88 0.31 6.99 6.96
N LEU A 89 0.52 6.93 8.28
CA LEU A 89 1.74 7.42 8.93
C LEU A 89 2.97 6.58 8.54
N GLU A 90 2.83 5.27 8.50
CA GLU A 90 3.89 4.35 8.08
C GLU A 90 4.30 4.61 6.61
N PHE A 91 3.30 4.78 5.74
CA PHE A 91 3.51 5.16 4.34
C PHE A 91 4.28 6.50 4.22
N ALA A 92 3.81 7.54 4.91
CA ALA A 92 4.45 8.85 4.89
C ALA A 92 5.89 8.79 5.42
N THR A 93 6.13 8.05 6.51
CA THR A 93 7.46 7.85 7.09
C THR A 93 8.38 7.14 6.10
N THR A 94 7.87 6.13 5.40
CA THR A 94 8.63 5.38 4.39
C THR A 94 9.04 6.28 3.24
N LEU A 95 8.10 7.04 2.66
CA LEU A 95 8.41 8.01 1.60
C LEU A 95 9.47 9.03 2.03
N LEU A 96 9.27 9.69 3.17
CA LEU A 96 10.20 10.72 3.66
C LEU A 96 11.60 10.14 3.94
N THR A 97 11.66 8.90 4.43
CA THR A 97 12.93 8.21 4.69
C THR A 97 13.67 7.90 3.39
N GLN A 98 12.97 7.40 2.38
CA GLN A 98 13.56 7.11 1.06
C GLN A 98 14.05 8.39 0.38
N TYR A 99 13.27 9.47 0.43
CA TYR A 99 13.69 10.78 -0.07
C TYR A 99 14.99 11.26 0.56
N ARG A 100 15.12 11.10 1.88
CA ARG A 100 16.33 11.47 2.60
C ARG A 100 17.55 10.66 2.15
N SER A 101 17.40 9.36 1.89
CA SER A 101 18.52 8.55 1.38
C SER A 101 18.98 8.96 -0.03
N PHE A 102 18.10 9.50 -0.87
CA PHE A 102 18.49 10.03 -2.19
C PHE A 102 19.19 11.39 -2.15
N SER A 103 19.14 12.09 -1.00
CA SER A 103 19.69 13.45 -0.84
C SER A 103 21.16 13.46 -0.39
N HIS A 104 21.79 12.28 -0.27
CA HIS A 104 23.18 12.07 0.19
C HIS A 104 23.98 11.31 -0.87
#